data_AF-A0A9D7D2M6-F1
#
_entry.id   AF-A0A9D7D2M6-F1
#
_cell.length_a   1.000
_cell.length_b   1.000
_cell.length_c   1.000
_cell.angle_alpha   90.00
_cell.angle_beta   90.00
_cell.angle_gamma   90.00
#
_symmetry.space_group_name_H-M   'P 1'
#
loop_
_entity.id
_entity.type
_entity.pdbx_description
1 polymer ?
#
loop_
_entity_poly.entity_id
_entity_poly.type
_entity_poly.pdbx_seq_one_letter_code
_entity_poly.pdbx_strand_id
1 'polypeptide(L)'
;MSRSLSEVRSRSFTLLGLIFAGGCTVSAGGFFPDAGGDGGPGSILVSSDGGTSKKDSGKKDAAIEDPEDPPPELDAGKKDSGKKDSAPPLAVCAPGSIAGFAPVWKAPKALHTNACTATNAQLVVDCTFDSTVNQTTCDTFMQNTANDACVKCVLTDATSAQLGPIILDGTSGRINVAGCIAALSGNTTATGCGAKVQAYQGCTAAACASCTDPTTSSAAAAEYDQCVADSESSPCSTYTSDAACADPLLQAGGAAASCAAGNTFLDNARTVAKLFCTL
;
A
#
# COMPACT_ATOMS: atom_id res chain seq x y z
N MET A 1 -6.05 16.38 -27.09
CA MET A 1 -6.37 16.93 -25.75
C MET A 1 -5.14 16.71 -24.88
N SER A 2 -4.18 17.62 -24.94
CA SER A 2 -2.92 17.53 -24.18
C SER A 2 -3.01 18.51 -23.02
N ARG A 3 -3.47 18.05 -21.85
CA ARG A 3 -3.27 18.82 -20.61
C ARG A 3 -1.79 18.68 -20.23
N SER A 4 -1.16 19.80 -19.89
CA SER A 4 0.27 19.86 -19.62
C SER A 4 0.60 19.02 -18.38
N LEU A 5 1.37 17.93 -18.56
CA LEU A 5 1.86 17.06 -17.49
C LEU A 5 2.68 17.80 -16.41
N SER A 6 3.09 19.05 -16.68
CA SER A 6 3.81 19.91 -15.75
C SER A 6 2.99 20.36 -14.54
N GLU A 7 1.65 20.39 -14.62
CA GLU A 7 0.80 20.94 -13.54
C GLU A 7 0.42 19.90 -12.47
N VAL A 8 0.53 18.60 -12.81
CA VAL A 8 0.31 17.47 -11.88
C VAL A 8 1.46 17.32 -10.87
N ARG A 9 2.63 17.91 -11.15
CA ARG A 9 3.93 17.53 -10.53
C ARG A 9 4.36 18.36 -9.31
N SER A 10 3.60 19.38 -8.91
CA SER A 10 4.05 20.33 -7.87
C SER A 10 3.44 20.11 -6.47
N ARG A 11 2.77 18.99 -6.20
CA ARG A 11 2.15 18.73 -4.90
C ARG A 11 2.65 17.43 -4.30
N SER A 12 3.18 17.52 -3.08
CA SER A 12 3.65 16.38 -2.28
C SER A 12 2.54 15.34 -2.15
N PHE A 13 2.76 14.13 -2.65
CA PHE A 13 1.82 13.03 -2.53
C PHE A 13 1.90 12.44 -1.11
N THR A 14 1.08 12.93 -0.18
CA THR A 14 0.77 12.17 1.03
C THR A 14 -0.17 11.04 0.65
N LEU A 15 0.31 9.83 0.91
CA LEU A 15 -0.15 8.61 0.29
C LEU A 15 -1.31 8.01 1.08
N LEU A 16 -2.44 7.85 0.42
CA LEU A 16 -3.58 7.12 0.96
C LEU A 16 -3.30 5.60 0.91
N GLY A 17 -2.66 5.10 1.95
CA GLY A 17 -2.67 3.67 2.23
C GLY A 17 -4.09 3.31 2.68
N LEU A 18 -4.95 2.89 1.74
CA LEU A 18 -6.14 2.11 2.06
C LEU A 18 -5.66 0.78 2.65
N ILE A 19 -5.24 0.83 3.91
CA ILE A 19 -5.10 -0.35 4.76
C ILE A 19 -6.52 -0.85 4.87
N PHE A 20 -6.81 -2.01 4.26
CA PHE A 20 -8.01 -2.76 4.60
C PHE A 20 -7.97 -2.98 6.12
N ALA A 21 -8.68 -2.14 6.88
CA ALA A 21 -8.79 -2.25 8.33
C ALA A 21 -9.75 -3.38 8.74
N GLY A 22 -10.14 -4.24 7.78
CA GLY A 22 -10.71 -5.55 8.01
C GLY A 22 -9.64 -6.55 8.46
N GLY A 23 -9.24 -6.46 9.73
CA GLY A 23 -8.96 -7.66 10.54
C GLY A 23 -7.92 -8.69 10.05
N CYS A 24 -6.85 -8.29 9.37
CA CYS A 24 -5.61 -9.06 9.36
C CYS A 24 -4.56 -8.37 10.24
N THR A 25 -4.88 -8.18 11.52
CA THR A 25 -3.82 -8.09 12.53
C THR A 25 -3.11 -9.43 12.54
N VAL A 26 -1.91 -9.49 11.95
CA VAL A 26 -0.93 -10.50 12.33
C VAL A 26 -0.54 -10.13 13.75
N SER A 27 -1.35 -10.57 14.71
CA SER A 27 -1.08 -10.41 16.13
C SER A 27 0.23 -11.14 16.37
N ALA A 28 1.30 -10.40 16.64
CA ALA A 28 2.51 -10.93 17.25
C ALA A 28 2.12 -11.38 18.67
N GLY A 29 1.48 -12.54 18.76
CA GLY A 29 1.04 -13.14 20.01
C GLY A 29 2.23 -13.72 20.76
N GLY A 30 2.81 -12.93 21.65
CA GLY A 30 3.45 -13.46 22.84
C GLY A 30 2.39 -13.68 23.92
N PHE A 31 1.96 -14.94 24.11
CA PHE A 31 1.61 -15.56 25.41
C PHE A 31 0.99 -16.95 25.14
N PHE A 32 1.74 -18.01 25.40
CA PHE A 32 1.16 -19.29 25.79
C PHE A 32 1.73 -19.67 27.15
N PRO A 33 0.88 -20.01 28.13
CA PRO A 33 1.32 -20.43 29.44
C PRO A 33 1.91 -21.84 29.40
N ASP A 34 2.85 -22.02 30.31
CA ASP A 34 3.39 -23.28 30.81
C ASP A 34 2.38 -24.43 30.83
N ALA A 35 2.68 -25.50 30.12
CA ALA A 35 2.08 -26.81 30.32
C ALA A 35 3.14 -27.88 30.06
N GLY A 36 3.86 -28.23 31.12
CA GLY A 36 4.70 -29.42 31.18
C GLY A 36 3.89 -30.70 30.92
N GLY A 37 4.57 -31.66 30.31
CA GLY A 37 4.04 -33.00 30.02
C GLY A 37 5.13 -33.89 29.44
N ASP A 38 5.85 -34.56 30.34
CA ASP A 38 6.86 -35.59 30.07
C ASP A 38 6.30 -36.79 29.26
N GLY A 39 7.14 -37.37 28.39
CA GLY A 39 6.96 -38.73 27.86
C GLY A 39 7.61 -39.00 26.50
N GLY A 40 8.84 -39.53 26.48
CA GLY A 40 9.51 -40.09 25.28
C GLY A 40 9.02 -41.50 24.90
N PRO A 41 9.84 -42.40 24.32
CA PRO A 41 10.99 -42.23 23.41
C PRO A 41 10.76 -42.93 22.06
N GLY A 42 11.56 -42.60 21.03
CA GLY A 42 11.49 -43.27 19.73
C GLY A 42 12.68 -42.96 18.82
N SER A 43 13.78 -43.66 19.05
CA SER A 43 14.98 -43.70 18.21
C SER A 43 14.70 -44.32 16.84
N ILE A 44 15.09 -43.68 15.74
CA ILE A 44 15.68 -44.37 14.58
C ILE A 44 16.81 -43.50 13.99
N LEU A 45 17.93 -44.19 13.79
CA LEU A 45 19.23 -43.76 13.30
C LEU A 45 19.20 -43.53 11.78
N VAL A 46 19.84 -42.46 11.29
CA VAL A 46 20.70 -42.55 10.10
C VAL A 46 21.87 -41.58 10.25
N SER A 47 23.06 -42.12 10.02
CA SER A 47 24.37 -41.54 10.21
C SER A 47 24.93 -40.96 8.90
N SER A 48 25.96 -40.13 9.06
CA SER A 48 27.08 -39.87 8.13
C SER A 48 26.89 -38.85 7.01
N ASP A 49 27.87 -38.05 6.61
CA ASP A 49 29.16 -37.59 7.17
C ASP A 49 29.71 -36.60 6.13
N GLY A 50 30.54 -35.63 6.57
CA GLY A 50 31.64 -35.12 5.75
C GLY A 50 31.47 -33.74 5.10
N GLY A 51 32.25 -32.76 5.57
CA GLY A 51 32.42 -31.47 4.89
C GLY A 51 33.26 -30.47 5.67
N THR A 52 34.57 -30.68 5.67
CA THR A 52 35.60 -29.96 6.44
C THR A 52 35.82 -28.48 6.08
N SER A 53 35.99 -27.68 7.13
CA SER A 53 37.08 -26.72 7.38
C SER A 53 37.50 -25.69 6.32
N LYS A 54 37.42 -24.40 6.68
CA LYS A 54 38.60 -23.52 6.64
C LYS A 54 38.56 -22.45 7.75
N LYS A 55 39.64 -22.46 8.51
CA LYS A 55 40.08 -21.42 9.45
C LYS A 55 40.26 -20.11 8.69
N ASP A 56 39.90 -19.00 9.32
CA ASP A 56 40.82 -17.87 9.35
C ASP A 56 40.83 -17.19 10.71
N SER A 57 42.04 -16.78 11.06
CA SER A 57 42.49 -16.43 12.40
C SER A 57 42.76 -14.93 12.42
N GLY A 58 42.20 -14.20 13.37
CA GLY A 58 42.30 -12.74 13.36
C GLY A 58 42.00 -12.08 14.70
N LYS A 59 42.76 -12.48 15.72
CA LYS A 59 42.85 -11.84 17.04
C LYS A 59 43.33 -10.38 16.90
N LYS A 60 42.63 -9.44 17.54
CA LYS A 60 43.26 -8.28 18.19
C LYS A 60 42.37 -7.72 19.30
N ASP A 61 42.86 -7.96 20.50
CA ASP A 61 42.41 -7.42 21.77
C ASP A 61 42.69 -5.90 21.79
N ALA A 62 41.68 -5.11 22.17
CA ALA A 62 41.88 -3.76 22.69
C ALA A 62 40.99 -3.62 23.92
N ALA A 63 41.65 -3.66 25.07
CA ALA A 63 41.09 -3.29 26.35
C ALA A 63 40.59 -1.84 26.28
N ILE A 64 39.34 -1.63 26.69
CA ILE A 64 38.87 -0.31 27.13
C ILE A 64 38.43 -0.51 28.57
N GLU A 65 39.19 0.13 29.46
CA GLU A 65 38.92 0.22 30.89
C GLU A 65 37.70 1.11 31.16
N ASP A 66 36.99 0.71 32.20
CA ASP A 66 35.93 1.41 32.91
C ASP A 66 36.36 2.83 33.32
N PRO A 67 35.44 3.80 33.27
CA PRO A 67 35.17 4.50 34.52
C PRO A 67 33.68 4.50 34.91
N GLU A 68 33.44 3.97 36.11
CA GLU A 68 32.22 4.12 36.90
C GLU A 68 31.97 5.61 37.21
N ASP A 69 31.08 6.25 36.44
CA ASP A 69 30.49 7.53 36.82
C ASP A 69 29.31 7.29 37.80
N PRO A 70 29.26 8.01 38.93
CA PRO A 70 28.17 7.89 39.89
C PRO A 70 26.83 8.35 39.29
N PRO A 71 25.71 7.74 39.72
CA PRO A 71 24.39 8.13 39.23
C PRO A 71 24.11 9.60 39.56
N PRO A 72 23.66 10.44 38.60
CA PRO A 72 23.24 11.78 38.90
C PRO A 72 22.05 11.75 39.87
N GLU A 73 22.19 12.46 41.00
CA GLU A 73 21.12 12.70 41.94
C GLU A 73 19.89 13.24 41.21
N LEU A 74 18.77 12.54 41.37
CA LEU A 74 17.46 12.91 40.87
C LEU A 74 17.00 14.16 41.61
N ASP A 75 17.30 15.32 41.04
CA ASP A 75 16.73 16.59 41.46
C ASP A 75 15.20 16.48 41.31
N ALA A 76 14.51 16.51 42.46
CA ALA A 76 13.06 16.40 42.57
C ALA A 76 12.41 17.70 42.07
N GLY A 77 12.54 17.92 40.76
CA GLY A 77 12.00 19.05 40.03
C GLY A 77 10.49 19.15 40.25
N LYS A 78 10.12 20.28 40.86
CA LYS A 78 8.77 20.84 41.00
C LYS A 78 7.86 20.41 39.84
N LYS A 79 6.80 19.66 40.15
CA LYS A 79 5.73 19.31 39.21
C LYS A 79 5.00 20.59 38.79
N ASP A 80 5.47 21.23 37.72
CA ASP A 80 4.73 22.28 37.07
C ASP A 80 3.42 21.69 36.56
N SER A 81 2.32 22.12 37.16
CA SER A 81 0.96 21.70 36.83
C SER A 81 0.51 22.43 35.58
N GLY A 82 1.35 22.36 34.53
CA GLY A 82 1.12 22.94 33.22
C GLY A 82 -0.20 22.40 32.71
N LYS A 83 -1.21 23.27 32.74
CA LYS A 83 -2.52 23.07 32.14
C LYS A 83 -2.27 22.61 30.71
N LYS A 84 -2.48 21.32 30.42
CA LYS A 84 -2.38 20.80 29.06
C LYS A 84 -3.50 21.49 28.30
N ASP A 85 -3.15 22.56 27.58
CA ASP A 85 -4.02 23.20 26.62
C ASP A 85 -4.38 22.11 25.62
N SER A 86 -5.58 21.55 25.82
CA SER A 86 -6.11 20.53 24.94
C SER A 86 -6.28 21.24 23.60
N ALA A 87 -5.45 20.85 22.63
CA ALA A 87 -5.60 21.35 21.27
C ALA A 87 -7.08 21.22 20.88
N PRO A 88 -7.66 22.24 20.21
CA PRO A 88 -9.03 22.15 19.74
C PRO A 88 -9.22 20.83 19.01
N PRO A 89 -10.32 20.09 19.23
CA PRO A 89 -10.58 18.86 18.49
C PRO A 89 -10.50 19.20 17.00
N LEU A 90 -9.60 18.50 16.30
CA LEU A 90 -9.49 18.63 14.85
C LEU A 90 -10.89 18.38 14.27
N ALA A 91 -11.32 19.22 13.34
CA ALA A 91 -12.62 19.09 12.71
C ALA A 91 -12.62 17.78 11.92
N VAL A 92 -13.15 16.71 12.52
CA VAL A 92 -13.16 15.37 11.91
C VAL A 92 -14.06 15.42 10.68
N CYS A 93 -13.52 15.07 9.52
CA CYS A 93 -14.32 14.87 8.32
C CYS A 93 -15.24 13.66 8.53
N ALA A 94 -16.54 13.90 8.62
CA ALA A 94 -17.53 12.82 8.71
C ALA A 94 -17.96 12.36 7.30
N PRO A 95 -18.28 11.06 7.12
CA PRO A 95 -18.84 10.56 5.87
C PRO A 95 -20.11 11.31 5.45
N GLY A 96 -20.14 11.78 4.21
CA GLY A 96 -21.31 12.35 3.56
C GLY A 96 -22.33 11.29 3.11
N SER A 97 -23.50 11.77 2.68
CA SER A 97 -24.55 10.90 2.14
C SER A 97 -24.16 10.30 0.79
N ILE A 98 -24.43 9.00 0.61
CA ILE A 98 -24.21 8.26 -0.64
C ILE A 98 -25.50 8.00 -1.43
N ALA A 99 -26.59 8.73 -1.16
CA ALA A 99 -27.90 8.47 -1.76
C ALA A 99 -27.90 8.51 -3.31
N GLY A 100 -26.94 9.22 -3.93
CA GLY A 100 -26.76 9.27 -5.39
C GLY A 100 -25.65 8.34 -5.93
N PHE A 101 -24.98 7.57 -5.06
CA PHE A 101 -23.89 6.70 -5.47
C PHE A 101 -24.44 5.43 -6.11
N ALA A 102 -24.05 5.19 -7.36
CA ALA A 102 -24.28 3.93 -8.06
C ALA A 102 -22.92 3.44 -8.61
N PRO A 103 -22.44 2.27 -8.18
CA PRO A 103 -21.15 1.77 -8.63
C PRO A 103 -21.19 1.45 -10.12
N VAL A 104 -20.16 1.92 -10.84
CA VAL A 104 -19.96 1.59 -12.26
C VAL A 104 -18.72 0.74 -12.38
N TRP A 105 -18.90 -0.55 -12.67
CA TRP A 105 -17.79 -1.47 -12.90
C TRP A 105 -17.00 -1.05 -14.14
N LYS A 106 -15.67 -1.01 -14.01
CA LYS A 106 -14.76 -0.78 -15.14
C LYS A 106 -13.75 -1.92 -15.16
N ALA A 107 -13.87 -2.78 -16.17
CA ALA A 107 -13.02 -3.94 -16.27
C ALA A 107 -11.53 -3.56 -16.34
N PRO A 108 -10.63 -4.40 -15.78
CA PRO A 108 -9.20 -4.21 -15.99
C PRO A 108 -8.83 -4.38 -17.46
N LYS A 109 -7.74 -3.73 -17.87
CA LYS A 109 -7.00 -4.14 -19.06
C LYS A 109 -6.45 -5.56 -18.88
N ALA A 110 -6.12 -6.23 -19.98
CA ALA A 110 -5.49 -7.54 -19.93
C ALA A 110 -4.15 -7.48 -19.18
N LEU A 111 -3.78 -8.57 -18.50
CA LEU A 111 -2.43 -8.73 -17.94
C LEU A 111 -1.43 -9.03 -19.05
N HIS A 112 -0.16 -8.82 -18.74
CA HIS A 112 0.96 -9.18 -19.59
C HIS A 112 0.88 -8.70 -21.03
N THR A 113 0.46 -7.45 -21.26
CA THR A 113 0.25 -6.95 -22.63
C THR A 113 1.54 -6.72 -23.43
N ASN A 114 2.72 -6.97 -22.83
CA ASN A 114 4.04 -6.72 -23.42
C ASN A 114 4.20 -5.29 -23.98
N ALA A 115 3.54 -4.31 -23.36
CA ALA A 115 3.64 -2.91 -23.77
C ALA A 115 4.91 -2.23 -23.24
N CYS A 116 5.51 -2.81 -22.20
CA CYS A 116 6.69 -2.32 -21.50
C CYS A 116 7.74 -3.42 -21.33
N THR A 117 9.01 -3.02 -21.28
CA THR A 117 10.02 -3.79 -20.53
C THR A 117 9.81 -3.57 -19.02
N ALA A 118 10.32 -4.46 -18.17
CA ALA A 118 10.23 -4.31 -16.71
C ALA A 118 10.82 -2.99 -16.20
N THR A 119 11.93 -2.54 -16.81
CA THR A 119 12.57 -1.25 -16.50
C THR A 119 11.70 -0.08 -16.93
N ASN A 120 11.09 -0.12 -18.12
CA ASN A 120 10.23 0.96 -18.60
C ASN A 120 8.97 1.09 -17.76
N ALA A 121 8.33 -0.03 -17.37
CA ALA A 121 7.15 0.00 -16.52
C ALA A 121 7.46 0.65 -15.17
N GLN A 122 8.58 0.29 -14.55
CA GLN A 122 9.05 0.89 -13.30
C GLN A 122 9.36 2.38 -13.48
N LEU A 123 10.05 2.77 -14.56
CA LEU A 123 10.39 4.17 -14.82
C LEU A 123 9.15 5.04 -14.99
N VAL A 124 8.04 4.53 -15.58
CA VAL A 124 6.77 5.28 -15.63
C VAL A 124 6.24 5.58 -14.23
N VAL A 125 6.26 4.57 -13.34
CA VAL A 125 5.79 4.73 -11.94
C VAL A 125 6.69 5.74 -11.21
N ASP A 126 8.00 5.55 -11.29
CA ASP A 126 9.01 6.38 -10.65
C ASP A 126 8.88 7.83 -11.11
N CYS A 127 8.77 8.07 -12.41
CA CYS A 127 8.61 9.42 -12.97
C CYS A 127 7.27 10.11 -12.65
N THR A 128 6.29 9.35 -12.16
CA THR A 128 4.97 9.89 -11.82
C THR A 128 4.85 10.14 -10.32
N PHE A 129 5.43 9.29 -9.48
CA PHE A 129 5.17 9.26 -8.05
C PHE A 129 6.41 9.38 -7.16
N ASP A 130 7.61 9.24 -7.69
CA ASP A 130 8.85 9.35 -6.93
C ASP A 130 9.56 10.68 -7.23
N SER A 131 9.43 11.63 -6.31
CA SER A 131 10.04 12.96 -6.42
C SER A 131 11.56 12.96 -6.33
N THR A 132 12.19 11.83 -6.00
CA THR A 132 13.65 11.70 -5.92
C THR A 132 14.29 11.43 -7.28
N VAL A 133 13.49 11.06 -8.29
CA VAL A 133 13.96 10.71 -9.63
C VAL A 133 14.36 11.96 -10.41
N ASN A 134 15.39 11.83 -11.24
CA ASN A 134 15.86 12.92 -12.10
C ASN A 134 14.77 13.36 -13.11
N GLN A 135 14.27 14.59 -12.95
CA GLN A 135 13.18 15.12 -13.76
C GLN A 135 13.49 15.17 -15.27
N THR A 136 14.72 15.50 -15.66
CA THR A 136 15.14 15.53 -17.07
C THR A 136 15.04 14.16 -17.73
N THR A 137 15.39 13.11 -16.98
CA THR A 137 15.25 11.71 -17.44
C THR A 137 13.79 11.36 -17.65
N CYS A 138 12.92 11.77 -16.71
CA CYS A 138 11.49 11.55 -16.79
C CYS A 138 10.83 12.28 -17.94
N ASP A 139 11.18 13.54 -18.16
CA ASP A 139 10.64 14.34 -19.26
C ASP A 139 11.03 13.75 -20.61
N THR A 140 12.31 13.39 -20.76
CA THR A 140 12.81 12.73 -21.97
C THR A 140 12.10 11.41 -22.23
N PHE A 141 11.89 10.59 -21.18
CA PHE A 141 11.23 9.30 -21.30
C PHE A 141 9.74 9.43 -21.65
N MET A 142 9.00 10.31 -20.94
CA MET A 142 7.55 10.49 -21.08
C MET A 142 7.15 11.23 -22.36
N GLN A 143 8.05 12.03 -22.94
CA GLN A 143 7.82 12.71 -24.23
C GLN A 143 8.23 11.87 -25.45
N ASN A 144 8.96 10.78 -25.24
CA ASN A 144 9.37 9.90 -26.34
C ASN A 144 8.19 9.03 -26.82
N THR A 145 7.71 9.30 -28.03
CA THR A 145 6.60 8.56 -28.67
C THR A 145 6.82 7.05 -28.79
N ALA A 146 8.06 6.56 -28.77
CA ALA A 146 8.34 5.12 -28.73
C ALA A 146 7.88 4.46 -27.41
N ASN A 147 7.73 5.23 -26.33
CA ASN A 147 7.29 4.77 -25.02
C ASN A 147 5.78 4.95 -24.79
N ASP A 148 5.04 5.56 -25.73
CA ASP A 148 3.62 5.88 -25.59
C ASP A 148 2.77 4.68 -25.20
N ALA A 149 3.04 3.52 -25.79
CA ALA A 149 2.31 2.28 -25.49
C ALA A 149 2.54 1.84 -24.05
N CYS A 150 3.79 1.96 -23.56
CA CYS A 150 4.13 1.63 -22.18
C CYS A 150 3.46 2.59 -21.19
N VAL A 151 3.56 3.91 -21.44
CA VAL A 151 2.94 4.94 -20.60
C VAL A 151 1.42 4.75 -20.52
N LYS A 152 0.75 4.53 -21.66
CA LYS A 152 -0.71 4.28 -21.72
C LYS A 152 -1.12 2.92 -21.14
N CYS A 153 -0.20 1.96 -21.06
CA CYS A 153 -0.45 0.71 -20.38
C CYS A 153 -0.47 0.95 -18.87
N VAL A 154 0.58 1.57 -18.32
CA VAL A 154 0.75 1.77 -16.87
C VAL A 154 -0.23 2.79 -16.30
N LEU A 155 -0.38 3.93 -16.95
CA LEU A 155 -1.23 5.03 -16.49
C LEU A 155 -2.52 5.07 -17.29
N THR A 156 -3.65 5.09 -16.59
CA THR A 156 -4.98 5.19 -17.20
C THR A 156 -5.81 6.23 -16.53
N ASP A 157 -6.56 7.01 -17.32
CA ASP A 157 -7.49 8.00 -16.78
C ASP A 157 -8.69 7.30 -16.11
N ALA A 158 -9.15 7.82 -14.98
CA ALA A 158 -10.28 7.29 -14.23
C ALA A 158 -11.57 7.21 -15.05
N THR A 159 -11.71 7.99 -16.12
CA THR A 159 -12.85 7.96 -17.05
C THR A 159 -12.76 6.87 -18.13
N SER A 160 -11.60 6.23 -18.30
CA SER A 160 -11.38 5.16 -19.29
C SER A 160 -12.40 4.02 -19.14
N ALA A 161 -12.76 3.38 -20.26
CA ALA A 161 -13.66 2.23 -20.26
C ALA A 161 -13.03 0.97 -19.64
N GLN A 162 -11.70 0.83 -19.76
CA GLN A 162 -10.90 -0.17 -19.10
C GLN A 162 -9.78 0.48 -18.31
N LEU A 163 -9.54 -0.01 -17.10
CA LEU A 163 -8.56 0.55 -16.19
C LEU A 163 -7.26 -0.26 -16.21
N GLY A 164 -6.12 0.44 -16.28
CA GLY A 164 -4.79 -0.13 -16.20
C GLY A 164 -4.38 -0.40 -14.75
N PRO A 165 -3.08 -0.65 -14.48
CA PRO A 165 -2.58 -0.92 -13.15
C PRO A 165 -2.64 0.33 -12.25
N ILE A 166 -2.50 1.52 -12.81
CA ILE A 166 -2.59 2.79 -12.09
C ILE A 166 -3.66 3.66 -12.73
N ILE A 167 -4.55 4.19 -11.88
CA ILE A 167 -5.66 5.04 -12.26
C ILE A 167 -5.34 6.47 -11.83
N LEU A 168 -5.31 7.38 -12.79
CA LEU A 168 -5.15 8.81 -12.59
C LEU A 168 -6.52 9.47 -12.51
N ASP A 169 -6.73 10.27 -11.46
CA ASP A 169 -7.89 11.11 -11.25
C ASP A 169 -7.41 12.55 -11.01
N GLY A 170 -7.39 13.33 -12.09
CA GLY A 170 -6.76 14.65 -12.08
C GLY A 170 -5.26 14.56 -11.81
N THR A 171 -4.83 15.10 -10.66
CA THR A 171 -3.44 15.07 -10.23
C THR A 171 -3.10 13.86 -9.36
N SER A 172 -4.10 13.11 -8.91
CA SER A 172 -3.93 12.01 -7.97
C SER A 172 -3.88 10.67 -8.68
N GLY A 173 -3.06 9.74 -8.16
CA GLY A 173 -2.94 8.38 -8.69
C GLY A 173 -3.27 7.34 -7.64
N ARG A 174 -3.97 6.27 -8.03
CA ARG A 174 -4.24 5.10 -7.18
C ARG A 174 -3.98 3.80 -7.91
N ILE A 175 -3.65 2.75 -7.17
CA ILE A 175 -3.45 1.40 -7.73
C ILE A 175 -4.82 0.77 -8.00
N ASN A 176 -4.98 0.14 -9.16
CA ASN A 176 -6.19 -0.59 -9.53
C ASN A 176 -6.23 -1.99 -8.89
N VAL A 177 -6.28 -2.04 -7.56
CA VAL A 177 -6.33 -3.30 -6.79
C VAL A 177 -7.54 -4.15 -7.22
N ALA A 178 -8.70 -3.52 -7.39
CA ALA A 178 -9.92 -4.16 -7.87
C ALA A 178 -9.74 -4.87 -9.22
N GLY A 179 -9.16 -4.16 -10.20
CA GLY A 179 -8.85 -4.71 -11.51
C GLY A 179 -7.81 -5.82 -11.47
N CYS A 180 -6.77 -5.67 -10.62
CA CYS A 180 -5.76 -6.70 -10.42
C CYS A 180 -6.37 -8.00 -9.86
N ILE A 181 -7.25 -7.90 -8.85
CA ILE A 181 -7.99 -9.05 -8.30
C ILE A 181 -8.84 -9.70 -9.39
N ALA A 182 -9.62 -8.93 -10.14
CA ALA A 182 -10.48 -9.44 -11.21
C ALA A 182 -9.67 -10.20 -12.28
N ALA A 183 -8.52 -9.66 -12.67
CA ALA A 183 -7.68 -10.24 -13.70
C ALA A 183 -7.00 -11.54 -13.23
N LEU A 184 -6.41 -11.55 -12.03
CA LEU A 184 -5.70 -12.73 -11.50
C LEU A 184 -6.64 -13.84 -11.02
N SER A 185 -7.82 -13.50 -10.52
CA SER A 185 -8.86 -14.50 -10.19
C SER A 185 -9.58 -15.06 -11.41
N GLY A 186 -9.33 -14.52 -12.61
CA GLY A 186 -10.00 -14.92 -13.84
C GLY A 186 -11.47 -14.53 -13.92
N ASN A 187 -11.95 -13.61 -13.06
CA ASN A 187 -13.34 -13.16 -13.03
C ASN A 187 -13.43 -11.64 -13.21
N THR A 188 -13.52 -11.21 -14.47
CA THR A 188 -13.63 -9.80 -14.89
C THR A 188 -15.08 -9.32 -15.06
N THR A 189 -16.06 -10.11 -14.61
CA THR A 189 -17.48 -9.77 -14.71
C THR A 189 -17.88 -8.69 -13.70
N ALA A 190 -18.99 -8.00 -13.96
CA ALA A 190 -19.53 -6.98 -13.06
C ALA A 190 -20.02 -7.51 -11.70
N THR A 191 -20.12 -8.83 -11.56
CA THR A 191 -20.49 -9.53 -10.31
C THR A 191 -19.30 -10.18 -9.62
N GLY A 192 -18.10 -10.13 -10.24
CA GLY A 192 -16.88 -10.72 -9.71
C GLY A 192 -16.35 -9.96 -8.49
N CYS A 193 -15.42 -10.58 -7.76
CA CYS A 193 -14.88 -9.99 -6.55
C CYS A 193 -14.21 -8.63 -6.77
N GLY A 194 -13.47 -8.47 -7.87
CA GLY A 194 -12.88 -7.17 -8.23
C GLY A 194 -13.94 -6.08 -8.44
N ALA A 195 -15.12 -6.41 -8.98
CA ALA A 195 -16.20 -5.44 -9.13
C ALA A 195 -16.78 -4.98 -7.79
N LYS A 196 -16.90 -5.89 -6.83
CA LYS A 196 -17.31 -5.57 -5.46
C LYS A 196 -16.29 -4.68 -4.74
N VAL A 197 -15.00 -4.97 -4.90
CA VAL A 197 -13.91 -4.12 -4.37
C VAL A 197 -13.95 -2.72 -5.00
N GLN A 198 -14.17 -2.61 -6.32
CA GLN A 198 -14.29 -1.30 -6.97
C GLN A 198 -15.53 -0.53 -6.47
N ALA A 199 -16.65 -1.22 -6.24
CA ALA A 199 -17.86 -0.60 -5.69
C ALA A 199 -17.61 -0.05 -4.27
N TYR A 200 -16.94 -0.82 -3.42
CA TYR A 200 -16.50 -0.39 -2.09
C TYR A 200 -15.61 0.85 -2.15
N GLN A 201 -14.54 0.83 -2.95
CA GLN A 201 -13.63 1.97 -3.12
C GLN A 201 -14.35 3.22 -3.67
N GLY A 202 -15.29 3.03 -4.60
CA GLY A 202 -16.12 4.12 -5.10
C GLY A 202 -17.03 4.71 -4.03
N CYS A 203 -17.59 3.87 -3.15
CA CYS A 203 -18.46 4.32 -2.08
C CYS A 203 -17.71 5.16 -1.05
N THR A 204 -16.55 4.68 -0.57
CA THR A 204 -15.76 5.41 0.44
C THR A 204 -15.25 6.73 -0.13
N ALA A 205 -14.82 6.76 -1.39
CA ALA A 205 -14.45 8.00 -2.08
C ALA A 205 -15.64 8.98 -2.21
N ALA A 206 -16.84 8.49 -2.53
CA ALA A 206 -18.04 9.31 -2.63
C ALA A 206 -18.47 9.86 -1.25
N ALA A 207 -18.40 9.03 -0.21
CA ALA A 207 -18.71 9.42 1.16
C ALA A 207 -17.73 10.48 1.68
N CYS A 208 -16.44 10.38 1.33
CA CYS A 208 -15.39 11.29 1.81
C CYS A 208 -15.06 12.43 0.83
N ALA A 209 -15.87 12.65 -0.20
CA ALA A 209 -15.62 13.65 -1.23
C ALA A 209 -15.60 15.10 -0.72
N SER A 210 -16.20 15.38 0.45
CA SER A 210 -16.16 16.69 1.10
C SER A 210 -14.96 16.92 2.01
N CYS A 211 -14.13 15.89 2.24
CA CYS A 211 -12.93 16.03 3.05
C CYS A 211 -11.87 16.88 2.35
N THR A 212 -10.97 17.47 3.14
CA THR A 212 -9.77 18.11 2.63
C THR A 212 -8.97 17.12 1.79
N ASP A 213 -8.42 17.56 0.65
CA ASP A 213 -7.57 16.73 -0.19
C ASP A 213 -6.40 16.17 0.66
N PRO A 214 -6.29 14.84 0.78
CA PRO A 214 -5.32 14.19 1.66
C PRO A 214 -3.87 14.46 1.24
N THR A 215 -3.62 14.94 0.03
CA THR A 215 -2.28 15.33 -0.46
C THR A 215 -1.82 16.69 0.08
N THR A 216 -2.70 17.47 0.70
CA THR A 216 -2.35 18.83 1.16
C THR A 216 -1.52 18.84 2.44
N SER A 217 -1.69 17.85 3.32
CA SER A 217 -0.95 17.74 4.58
C SER A 217 -1.16 16.37 5.22
N SER A 218 -0.28 15.98 6.15
CA SER A 218 -0.46 14.77 6.95
C SER A 218 -1.73 14.80 7.82
N ALA A 219 -2.19 15.99 8.24
CA ALA A 219 -3.43 16.14 8.99
C ALA A 219 -4.66 15.86 8.10
N ALA A 220 -4.68 16.40 6.88
CA ALA A 220 -5.73 16.12 5.91
C ALA A 220 -5.78 14.63 5.51
N ALA A 221 -4.62 13.97 5.40
CA ALA A 221 -4.55 12.53 5.19
C ALA A 221 -5.19 11.75 6.35
N ALA A 222 -4.86 12.08 7.60
CA ALA A 222 -5.46 11.44 8.77
C ALA A 222 -6.98 11.69 8.88
N GLU A 223 -7.45 12.90 8.54
CA GLU A 223 -8.88 13.22 8.48
C GLU A 223 -9.61 12.39 7.42
N TYR A 224 -9.01 12.24 6.23
CA TYR A 224 -9.57 11.41 5.16
C TYR A 224 -9.60 9.93 5.56
N ASP A 225 -8.51 9.41 6.13
CA ASP A 225 -8.44 8.02 6.59
C ASP A 225 -9.49 7.72 7.66
N GLN A 226 -9.72 8.66 8.58
CA GLN A 226 -10.80 8.55 9.56
C GLN A 226 -12.18 8.52 8.89
N CYS A 227 -12.42 9.40 7.90
CA CYS A 227 -13.67 9.36 7.14
C CYS A 227 -13.86 8.01 6.44
N VAL A 228 -12.82 7.43 5.84
CA VAL A 228 -12.90 6.11 5.20
C VAL A 228 -13.29 5.05 6.23
N ALA A 229 -12.61 5.02 7.38
CA ALA A 229 -12.91 4.07 8.46
C ALA A 229 -14.37 4.23 8.98
N ASP A 230 -14.84 5.45 9.18
CA ASP A 230 -16.21 5.71 9.60
C ASP A 230 -17.21 5.25 8.52
N SER A 231 -16.91 5.52 7.24
CA SER A 231 -17.76 5.18 6.11
C SER A 231 -17.95 3.67 5.95
N GLU A 232 -16.97 2.85 6.36
CA GLU A 232 -17.07 1.38 6.35
C GLU A 232 -18.15 0.87 7.30
N SER A 233 -18.35 1.54 8.44
CA SER A 233 -19.41 1.22 9.38
C SER A 233 -20.77 1.75 8.90
N SER A 234 -20.77 2.95 8.31
CA SER A 234 -21.89 3.60 7.65
C SER A 234 -21.39 4.84 6.91
N PRO A 235 -21.74 5.08 5.63
CA PRO A 235 -22.86 4.45 4.92
C PRO A 235 -22.48 3.31 3.97
N CYS A 236 -21.20 2.95 3.84
CA CYS A 236 -20.69 2.01 2.84
C CYS A 236 -20.67 0.54 3.29
N SER A 237 -21.21 0.20 4.46
CA SER A 237 -21.12 -1.13 5.07
C SER A 237 -21.57 -2.29 4.18
N THR A 238 -22.59 -2.09 3.35
CA THR A 238 -23.03 -3.11 2.38
C THR A 238 -21.93 -3.42 1.37
N TYR A 239 -21.28 -2.40 0.81
CA TYR A 239 -20.19 -2.57 -0.15
C TYR A 239 -18.93 -3.15 0.52
N THR A 240 -18.65 -2.78 1.76
CA THR A 240 -17.56 -3.38 2.56
C THR A 240 -17.76 -4.88 2.74
N SER A 241 -18.97 -5.30 3.15
CA SER A 241 -19.30 -6.72 3.30
C SER A 241 -19.20 -7.48 1.98
N ASP A 242 -19.57 -6.85 0.86
CA ASP A 242 -19.47 -7.45 -0.47
C ASP A 242 -18.01 -7.61 -0.91
N ALA A 243 -17.14 -6.64 -0.59
CA ALA A 243 -15.72 -6.66 -0.94
C ALA A 243 -14.90 -7.68 -0.12
N ALA A 244 -15.43 -8.23 0.97
CA ALA A 244 -14.76 -9.24 1.81
C ALA A 244 -14.35 -10.53 1.06
N CYS A 245 -14.90 -10.76 -0.14
CA CYS A 245 -14.42 -11.83 -1.03
C CYS A 245 -12.93 -11.68 -1.41
N ALA A 246 -12.35 -10.48 -1.27
CA ALA A 246 -10.98 -10.18 -1.64
C ALA A 246 -9.96 -10.70 -0.62
N ASP A 247 -10.35 -10.84 0.64
CA ASP A 247 -9.46 -11.22 1.74
C ASP A 247 -8.67 -12.52 1.45
N PRO A 248 -9.31 -13.65 1.11
CA PRO A 248 -8.57 -14.87 0.78
C PRO A 248 -7.74 -14.76 -0.52
N LEU A 249 -8.07 -13.83 -1.41
CA LEU A 249 -7.33 -13.64 -2.66
C LEU A 249 -6.06 -12.82 -2.45
N LEU A 250 -6.08 -11.86 -1.52
CA LEU A 250 -4.97 -10.94 -1.23
C LEU A 250 -4.00 -11.47 -0.17
N GLN A 251 -4.40 -12.45 0.63
CA GLN A 251 -3.50 -13.11 1.59
C GLN A 251 -2.27 -13.73 0.90
N ALA A 252 -1.18 -13.90 1.66
CA ALA A 252 0.03 -14.53 1.16
C ALA A 252 -0.27 -15.94 0.61
N GLY A 253 0.10 -16.18 -0.67
CA GLY A 253 -0.22 -17.42 -1.38
C GLY A 253 -1.61 -17.45 -2.04
N GLY A 254 -2.45 -16.44 -1.82
CA GLY A 254 -3.70 -16.23 -2.54
C GLY A 254 -3.48 -15.88 -4.01
N ALA A 255 -4.49 -16.15 -4.84
CA ALA A 255 -4.40 -15.98 -6.30
C ALA A 255 -4.07 -14.53 -6.73
N ALA A 256 -4.38 -13.54 -5.88
CA ALA A 256 -4.16 -12.13 -6.13
C ALA A 256 -3.18 -11.48 -5.12
N ALA A 257 -2.35 -12.27 -4.43
CA ALA A 257 -1.43 -11.75 -3.41
C ALA A 257 -0.52 -10.63 -3.94
N SER A 258 -0.12 -10.71 -5.21
CA SER A 258 0.70 -9.68 -5.86
C SER A 258 -0.01 -8.33 -6.03
N CYS A 259 -1.33 -8.26 -5.93
CA CYS A 259 -2.09 -7.01 -6.03
C CYS A 259 -1.94 -6.11 -4.79
N ALA A 260 -1.49 -6.68 -3.68
CA ALA A 260 -1.22 -5.97 -2.42
C ALA A 260 0.25 -6.14 -1.99
N ALA A 261 1.12 -6.63 -2.86
CA ALA A 261 2.52 -6.84 -2.54
C ALA A 261 3.30 -5.51 -2.46
N GLY A 262 4.27 -5.45 -1.56
CA GLY A 262 5.10 -4.27 -1.33
C GLY A 262 4.85 -3.62 0.03
N ASN A 263 5.87 -2.94 0.56
CA ASN A 263 5.77 -2.25 1.85
C ASN A 263 5.34 -0.79 1.70
N THR A 264 5.44 -0.25 0.49
CA THR A 264 5.10 1.12 0.14
C THR A 264 4.20 1.12 -1.09
N PHE A 265 3.48 2.22 -1.33
CA PHE A 265 2.75 2.39 -2.58
C PHE A 265 3.66 2.30 -3.79
N LEU A 266 4.88 2.84 -3.73
CA LEU A 266 5.77 2.84 -4.86
C LEU A 266 6.16 1.39 -5.24
N ASP A 267 6.43 0.54 -4.24
CA ASP A 267 6.71 -0.88 -4.45
C ASP A 267 5.51 -1.62 -5.04
N ASN A 268 4.31 -1.35 -4.52
CA ASN A 268 3.08 -1.96 -5.00
C ASN A 268 2.75 -1.50 -6.43
N ALA A 269 2.81 -0.19 -6.69
CA ALA A 269 2.58 0.39 -8.01
C ALA A 269 3.57 -0.16 -9.04
N ARG A 270 4.86 -0.30 -8.71
CA ARG A 270 5.87 -0.97 -9.56
C ARG A 270 5.52 -2.42 -9.83
N THR A 271 5.07 -3.16 -8.82
CA THR A 271 4.70 -4.58 -8.94
C THR A 271 3.51 -4.76 -9.87
N VAL A 272 2.42 -4.02 -9.64
CA VAL A 272 1.20 -4.11 -10.44
C VAL A 272 1.44 -3.56 -11.86
N ALA A 273 2.26 -2.52 -12.03
CA ALA A 273 2.66 -2.02 -13.35
C ALA A 273 3.39 -3.09 -14.18
N LYS A 274 4.34 -3.83 -13.57
CA LYS A 274 5.02 -4.94 -14.23
C LYS A 274 4.02 -6.02 -14.63
N LEU A 275 3.18 -6.46 -13.68
CA LEU A 275 2.18 -7.50 -13.91
C LEU A 275 1.25 -7.21 -15.10
N PHE A 276 0.77 -5.97 -15.25
CA PHE A 276 -0.12 -5.62 -16.35
C PHE A 276 0.63 -5.45 -17.68
N CYS A 277 1.82 -4.87 -17.66
CA CYS A 277 2.42 -4.29 -18.87
C CYS A 277 3.63 -5.04 -19.42
N THR A 278 4.18 -6.04 -18.72
CA THR A 278 5.33 -6.83 -19.18
C THR A 278 4.94 -8.27 -19.44
N LEU A 279 5.71 -8.98 -20.28
CA LEU A 279 5.62 -10.45 -20.37
C LEU A 279 5.94 -11.13 -19.03
#